data_AF-A0A4V6E8C1-F1
#
_entry.id   AF-A0A4V6E8C1-F1
#
_cell.length_a   1.000
_cell.length_b   1.000
_cell.length_c   1.000
_cell.angle_alpha   90.00
_cell.angle_beta   90.00
_cell.angle_gamma   90.00
#
_symmetry.space_group_name_H-M   'P 1'
#
loop_
_entity.id
_entity.type
_entity.pdbx_description
1 polymer ?
#
loop_
_entity_poly.entity_id
_entity_poly.type
_entity_poly.pdbx_seq_one_letter_code
_entity_poly.pdbx_strand_id
1 'polypeptide(L)'
;MEYRFELALCAALESPDSVVARQLGAGVTNPGGRIVDVCVLTPGPGFDRRASITADRIPDPAIEAAVGPGEAVPVSAAFDLPADRAAAVIDRAVGVGYLER
;
A
#
# COMPACT_ATOMS: atom_id res chain seq x y z
N MET A 1 -1.86 11.61 -30.49
CA MET A 1 -2.71 11.46 -29.29
C MET A 1 -1.92 10.60 -28.31
N GLU A 2 -1.32 11.23 -27.31
CA GLU A 2 -0.36 10.61 -26.39
C GLU A 2 -0.95 9.41 -25.63
N TYR A 3 -2.23 9.49 -25.26
CA TYR A 3 -2.96 8.42 -24.58
C TYR A 3 -2.89 7.03 -25.25
N ARG A 4 -3.00 6.96 -26.59
CA ARG A 4 -2.93 5.67 -27.30
C ARG A 4 -1.52 5.10 -27.32
N PHE A 5 -0.51 5.97 -27.38
CA PHE A 5 0.88 5.58 -27.33
C PHE A 5 1.24 5.06 -25.93
N GLU A 6 0.82 5.75 -24.88
CA GLU A 6 1.03 5.32 -23.49
C GLU A 6 0.40 3.97 -23.18
N LEU A 7 -0.83 3.72 -23.63
CA LEU A 7 -1.47 2.40 -23.48
C LEU A 7 -0.72 1.29 -24.21
N ALA A 8 -0.27 1.55 -25.44
CA ALA A 8 0.51 0.59 -26.21
C ALA A 8 1.88 0.31 -25.58
N LEU A 9 2.53 1.35 -25.04
CA LEU A 9 3.79 1.24 -24.31
C LEU A 9 3.60 0.44 -23.02
N CYS A 10 2.58 0.73 -22.21
CA CYS A 10 2.28 -0.03 -20.99
C CYS A 10 2.03 -1.51 -21.30
N ALA A 11 1.23 -1.81 -22.32
CA ALA A 11 0.96 -3.19 -22.73
C ALA A 11 2.22 -3.93 -23.18
N ALA A 12 3.17 -3.25 -23.84
CA ALA A 12 4.45 -3.83 -24.21
C ALA A 12 5.36 -4.08 -22.98
N LEU A 13 5.30 -3.20 -21.97
CA LEU A 13 6.10 -3.29 -20.75
C LEU A 13 5.54 -4.31 -19.74
N GLU A 14 4.23 -4.57 -19.73
CA GLU A 14 3.54 -5.55 -18.87
C GLU A 14 3.88 -7.02 -19.19
N SER A 15 4.68 -7.30 -20.22
CA SER A 15 4.98 -8.65 -20.68
C SER A 15 6.32 -9.20 -20.12
N PRO A 16 6.35 -10.40 -19.51
CA PRO A 16 5.30 -11.13 -18.77
C PRO A 16 5.35 -10.89 -17.25
N ASP A 17 6.39 -10.26 -16.72
CA ASP A 17 6.69 -10.26 -15.27
C ASP A 17 6.71 -8.86 -14.63
N SER A 18 6.32 -7.82 -15.39
CA SER A 18 6.42 -6.43 -14.93
C SER A 18 5.06 -5.89 -14.47
N VAL A 19 5.03 -5.34 -13.26
CA VAL A 19 3.90 -4.50 -12.83
C VAL A 19 4.12 -3.08 -13.37
N VAL A 20 3.20 -2.61 -14.21
CA VAL A 20 3.20 -1.24 -14.73
C VAL A 20 2.15 -0.43 -13.97
N ALA A 21 2.61 0.59 -13.25
CA ALA A 21 1.73 1.54 -12.62
C ALA A 21 1.53 2.75 -13.54
N ARG A 22 0.26 3.17 -13.68
CA ARG A 22 -0.14 4.29 -14.54
C ARG A 22 -0.55 5.45 -13.64
N GLN A 23 0.00 6.63 -13.89
CA GLN A 23 -0.28 7.87 -13.15
C GLN A 23 -0.04 7.76 -11.63
N LEU A 24 1.20 7.47 -11.25
CA LEU A 24 1.61 7.46 -9.85
C LEU A 24 1.91 8.87 -9.34
N GLY A 25 1.32 9.22 -8.20
CA GLY A 25 1.76 10.39 -7.43
C GLY A 25 3.19 10.17 -6.92
N ALA A 26 4.11 11.06 -7.27
CA ALA A 26 5.54 10.94 -6.94
C ALA A 26 6.05 12.09 -6.05
N GLY A 27 5.14 12.92 -5.53
CA GLY A 27 5.48 13.99 -4.59
C GLY A 27 5.48 13.49 -3.14
N VAL A 28 6.64 13.51 -2.48
CA VAL A 28 6.78 13.15 -1.06
C VAL A 28 6.26 14.26 -0.13
N THR A 29 6.68 15.50 -0.39
CA THR A 29 6.32 16.67 0.44
C THR A 29 5.10 17.45 -0.07
N ASN A 30 4.66 17.16 -1.29
CA ASN A 30 3.48 17.75 -1.91
C ASN A 30 2.77 16.68 -2.76
N PRO A 31 1.90 15.86 -2.15
CA PRO A 31 1.13 14.84 -2.85
C PRO A 31 0.38 15.45 -4.05
N GLY A 32 0.51 14.84 -5.23
CA GLY A 32 -0.08 15.34 -6.48
C GLY A 32 0.72 16.43 -7.20
N GLY A 33 1.75 17.02 -6.59
CA GLY A 33 2.60 18.03 -7.23
C GLY A 33 3.55 17.50 -8.31
N ARG A 34 3.71 16.17 -8.39
CA ARG A 34 4.45 15.46 -9.44
C ARG A 34 3.75 14.15 -9.73
N ILE A 35 3.55 13.86 -11.02
CA ILE A 35 2.94 12.63 -11.52
C ILE A 35 3.99 11.91 -12.37
N VAL A 36 4.11 10.60 -12.16
CA VAL A 36 4.84 9.69 -13.04
C VAL A 36 3.79 9.00 -13.91
N ASP A 37 3.82 9.29 -15.20
CA ASP A 37 2.82 8.76 -16.13
C ASP A 37 2.90 7.24 -16.27
N VAL A 38 4.13 6.70 -16.36
CA VAL A 38 4.40 5.26 -16.44
C VAL A 38 5.60 4.90 -15.55
N CYS A 39 5.43 3.92 -14.67
CA CYS A 39 6.50 3.34 -13.86
C CYS A 39 6.55 1.82 -14.02
N VAL A 40 7.74 1.30 -14.33
CA VAL A 40 8.01 -0.15 -14.36
C VAL A 40 8.81 -0.50 -13.11
N LEU A 41 8.26 -1.40 -12.29
CA LEU A 41 8.96 -1.91 -11.13
C LEU A 41 9.75 -3.17 -11.51
N THR A 42 11.05 -3.16 -11.25
CA THR A 42 11.91 -4.35 -11.35
C THR A 42 12.19 -4.89 -9.95
N PRO A 43 11.86 -6.16 -9.65
CA PRO A 43 12.16 -6.77 -8.35
C PRO A 43 13.68 -6.74 -8.07
N GLY A 44 14.07 -5.94 -7.07
CA GLY A 44 15.44 -5.93 -6.54
C GLY A 44 15.65 -6.95 -5.41
N PRO A 45 16.85 -7.01 -4.81
CA PRO A 45 17.11 -7.85 -3.65
C PRO A 45 16.09 -7.61 -2.52
N GLY A 46 15.53 -8.68 -1.97
CA GLY A 46 14.53 -8.64 -0.90
C GLY A 46 13.17 -8.05 -1.32
N PHE A 47 12.88 -7.95 -2.62
CA PHE A 47 11.60 -7.44 -3.11
C PHE A 47 10.43 -8.25 -2.57
N ASP A 48 10.49 -9.59 -2.61
CA ASP A 48 9.41 -10.46 -2.11
C ASP A 48 9.08 -10.19 -0.64
N ARG A 49 10.11 -9.93 0.18
CA ARG A 49 9.94 -9.55 1.59
C ARG A 49 9.27 -8.17 1.74
N ARG A 50 9.56 -7.20 0.87
CA ARG A 50 8.93 -5.86 0.93
C ARG A 50 7.53 -5.86 0.34
N ALA A 51 7.28 -6.71 -0.65
CA ALA A 51 5.99 -6.90 -1.30
C ALA A 51 5.05 -7.82 -0.51
N SER A 52 5.57 -8.59 0.46
CA SER A 52 4.76 -9.45 1.30
C SER A 52 3.86 -8.62 2.22
N ILE A 53 2.64 -8.39 1.78
CA ILE A 53 1.51 -8.18 2.66
C ILE A 53 1.11 -9.59 3.09
N THR A 54 1.13 -9.86 4.39
CA THR A 54 0.92 -11.19 5.00
C THR A 54 -0.02 -12.14 4.27
N ALA A 55 0.32 -13.44 4.24
CA ALA A 55 -0.52 -14.48 3.63
C ALA A 55 -1.84 -14.71 4.39
N ASP A 56 -1.92 -14.20 5.61
CA ASP A 56 -3.09 -14.29 6.47
C ASP A 56 -4.09 -13.16 6.20
N ARG A 57 -5.39 -13.42 6.40
CA ARG A 57 -6.41 -12.38 6.29
C ARG A 57 -6.14 -11.25 7.30
N ILE A 58 -5.94 -10.05 6.76
CA ILE A 58 -5.92 -8.79 7.52
C ILE A 58 -7.35 -8.45 7.94
N PRO A 59 -7.60 -8.06 9.20
CA PRO A 59 -8.93 -7.59 9.61
C PRO A 59 -9.35 -6.34 8.83
N ASP A 60 -10.54 -6.35 8.23
CA ASP A 60 -11.08 -5.20 7.48
C ASP A 60 -11.03 -3.89 8.31
N PRO A 61 -11.37 -3.86 9.62
CA PRO A 61 -11.27 -2.63 10.41
C PRO A 61 -9.83 -2.12 10.62
N ALA A 62 -8.81 -2.98 10.48
CA ALA A 62 -7.42 -2.53 10.54
C ALA A 62 -7.01 -1.82 9.23
N ILE A 63 -7.54 -2.28 8.08
CA ILE A 63 -7.29 -1.65 6.77
C ILE A 63 -7.86 -0.22 6.73
N GLU A 64 -9.04 -0.03 7.31
CA GLU A 64 -9.74 1.27 7.35
C GLU A 64 -9.27 2.18 8.50
N ALA A 65 -8.39 1.69 9.38
CA ALA A 65 -7.97 2.44 10.57
C ALA A 65 -7.11 3.65 10.20
N ALA A 66 -7.33 4.77 10.88
CA ALA A 66 -6.60 6.01 10.67
C ALA A 66 -5.21 6.02 11.33
N VAL A 67 -4.45 4.93 11.20
CA VAL A 67 -3.09 4.81 11.75
C VAL A 67 -2.08 5.58 10.89
N GLY A 68 -2.21 5.50 9.56
CA GLY A 68 -1.26 6.11 8.64
C GLY A 68 0.16 5.53 8.76
N PRO A 69 1.09 5.92 7.87
CA PRO A 69 2.47 5.47 7.93
C PRO A 69 3.33 6.33 8.85
N GLY A 70 4.28 5.68 9.56
CA GLY A 70 5.47 6.35 10.11
C GLY A 70 5.36 6.97 11.50
N GLU A 71 4.18 6.98 12.12
CA GLU A 71 3.98 7.47 13.48
C GLU A 71 3.10 6.52 14.30
N ALA A 72 3.38 6.41 15.60
CA ALA A 72 2.53 5.65 16.52
C ALA A 72 1.26 6.45 16.83
N VAL A 73 0.09 5.84 16.58
CA VAL A 73 -1.22 6.50 16.76
C VAL A 73 -1.96 5.90 17.97
N PRO A 74 -2.53 6.72 18.86
CA PRO A 74 -3.38 6.23 19.95
C PRO A 74 -4.56 5.42 19.41
N VAL A 75 -4.88 4.28 20.04
CA VAL A 75 -5.97 3.39 19.62
C VAL A 75 -7.30 4.13 19.48
N SER A 76 -7.61 5.03 20.40
CA SER A 76 -8.83 5.84 20.38
C SER A 76 -8.92 6.84 19.24
N ALA A 77 -7.79 7.17 18.60
CA ALA A 77 -7.74 8.04 17.43
C ALA A 77 -7.72 7.23 16.12
N ALA A 78 -7.20 6.00 16.15
CA ALA A 78 -7.12 5.12 14.99
C ALA A 78 -8.42 4.34 14.72
N PHE A 79 -9.17 3.97 15.77
CA PHE A 79 -10.34 3.09 15.67
C PHE A 79 -11.59 3.72 16.29
N ASP A 80 -12.67 3.78 15.50
CA ASP A 80 -14.03 4.06 15.98
C ASP A 80 -14.75 2.74 16.33
N LEU A 81 -14.23 2.04 17.36
CA LEU A 81 -14.75 0.75 17.83
C LEU A 81 -14.74 0.69 19.36
N PRO A 82 -15.62 -0.13 19.98
CA PRO A 82 -15.51 -0.45 21.39
C PRO A 82 -14.13 -1.02 21.74
N ALA A 83 -13.60 -0.68 22.93
CA ALA A 83 -12.22 -0.97 23.33
C ALA A 83 -11.83 -2.44 23.17
N ASP A 84 -12.66 -3.38 23.64
CA ASP A 84 -12.39 -4.81 23.54
C ASP A 84 -12.31 -5.28 22.08
N ARG A 85 -13.14 -4.70 21.21
CA ARG A 85 -13.15 -5.01 19.78
C ARG A 85 -11.93 -4.43 19.08
N ALA A 86 -11.53 -3.20 19.42
CA ALA A 86 -10.31 -2.58 18.90
C ALA A 86 -9.07 -3.39 19.31
N ALA A 87 -9.00 -3.83 20.57
CA ALA A 87 -7.92 -4.68 21.07
C ALA A 87 -7.80 -5.99 20.28
N ALA A 88 -8.91 -6.70 20.05
CA ALA A 88 -8.91 -7.94 19.27
C ALA A 88 -8.48 -7.72 17.81
N VAL A 89 -8.88 -6.60 17.20
CA VAL A 89 -8.44 -6.23 15.84
C VAL A 89 -6.93 -5.96 15.82
N ILE A 90 -6.42 -5.19 16.77
CA ILE A 90 -4.99 -4.88 16.88
C ILE A 90 -4.17 -6.14 17.10
N ASP A 91 -4.56 -7.00 18.04
CA ASP A 91 -3.85 -8.25 18.31
C ASP A 91 -3.78 -9.14 17.07
N ARG A 92 -4.87 -9.25 16.32
CA ARG A 92 -4.86 -9.99 15.06
C ARG A 92 -3.98 -9.31 14.01
N ALA A 93 -4.11 -8.00 13.83
CA ALA A 93 -3.34 -7.23 12.85
C ALA A 93 -1.83 -7.28 13.12
N VAL A 94 -1.41 -7.24 14.38
CA VAL A 94 -0.01 -7.42 14.81
C VAL A 94 0.43 -8.86 14.60
N GLY A 95 -0.41 -9.84 14.98
CA GLY A 95 -0.10 -11.25 14.80
C GLY A 95 0.11 -11.66 13.33
N VAL A 96 -0.54 -10.97 12.40
CA VAL A 96 -0.33 -11.17 10.95
C VAL A 96 0.75 -10.25 10.36
N GLY A 97 1.36 -9.36 11.15
CA GLY A 97 2.41 -8.45 10.67
C GLY A 97 1.92 -7.27 9.83
N TYR A 98 0.65 -6.89 9.97
CA TYR A 98 0.08 -5.69 9.31
C TYR A 98 0.28 -4.42 10.13
N LEU A 99 0.17 -4.51 11.47
CA LEU A 99 0.44 -3.41 12.40
C LEU A 99 1.61 -3.76 13.32
N GLU A 100 2.22 -2.74 13.91
CA GLU A 100 3.25 -2.85 14.94
C GLU A 100 2.79 -2.07 16.19
N ARG A 101 3.35 -2.42 17.37
CA ARG A 101 3.04 -1.78 18.67
C ARG A 101 4.16 -0.88 19.13
#